data_AF-A0A1H5JFI5-F1
#
_entry.id   AF-A0A1H5JFI5-F1
#
_cell.length_a   1.000
_cell.length_b   1.000
_cell.length_c   1.000
_cell.angle_alpha   90.00
_cell.angle_beta   90.00
_cell.angle_gamma   90.00
#
_symmetry.space_group_name_H-M   'P 1'
#
loop_
_entity.id
_entity.type
_entity.pdbx_description
1 polymer ?
#
loop_
_entity_poly.entity_id
_entity_poly.type
_entity_poly.pdbx_seq_one_letter_code
_entity_poly.pdbx_strand_id
1 'polypeptide(L)'
;MAAVKRKSNAAGSTNTARADVLRVLGVLKVATTDQIQRIAMPHLNHRHTGKPTEAKRKTARTATHTAALADLRTHRLAANGGSTSTGEALRHLTLKGLEAAATELQCPLSEMGATARGAGAGGASHPMAVNETVIALLRPNPELAKLATDRPEVRAAAQAVVDAPGGVGSIGSYWTEVPLPVAGSWSTPGRGGAQADIVLTAPQDGVPLLFVEVDNCHETAEELADKLEKYARFFRRKVKDTVGKAQPMWRTRWTTPLGTWATTRTHQCCSSSTRSVPATPNAPSRAWPPSPATSGPGPRTTTRTSTTTTRRSPSSRPP
;
A
#
# COMPACT_ATOMS: atom_id res chain seq x y z
N MET A 1 -21.99 -30.78 -8.96
CA MET A 1 -21.25 -30.00 -7.95
C MET A 1 -22.22 -29.02 -7.31
N ALA A 2 -22.56 -29.18 -6.04
CA ALA A 2 -23.49 -28.29 -5.35
C ALA A 2 -22.78 -26.99 -4.95
N ALA A 3 -23.34 -25.86 -5.36
CA ALA A 3 -22.86 -24.54 -4.95
C ALA A 3 -22.96 -24.43 -3.41
N VAL A 4 -21.82 -24.36 -2.74
CA VAL A 4 -21.76 -24.11 -1.29
C VAL A 4 -22.43 -22.76 -1.03
N LYS A 5 -23.61 -22.79 -0.41
CA LYS A 5 -24.38 -21.60 -0.04
C LYS A 5 -23.50 -20.72 0.88
N ARG A 6 -23.15 -19.51 0.43
CA ARG A 6 -22.34 -18.57 1.22
C ARG A 6 -23.10 -18.24 2.51
N LYS A 7 -22.66 -18.77 3.66
CA LYS A 7 -23.21 -18.38 4.96
C LYS A 7 -22.73 -16.96 5.29
N SER A 8 -23.67 -16.03 5.42
CA SER A 8 -23.45 -14.74 6.08
C SER A 8 -23.47 -14.96 7.60
N ASN A 9 -22.44 -14.52 8.31
CA ASN A 9 -22.48 -14.46 9.77
C ASN A 9 -23.34 -13.26 10.19
N ALA A 10 -23.94 -13.31 11.39
CA ALA A 10 -24.84 -12.26 11.91
C ALA A 10 -24.22 -10.85 11.91
N ALA A 11 -22.89 -10.74 11.90
CA ALA A 11 -22.14 -9.48 11.83
C ALA A 11 -21.93 -8.94 10.39
N GLY A 12 -22.41 -9.62 9.35
CA GLY A 12 -22.21 -9.22 7.93
C GLY A 12 -20.93 -9.76 7.28
N SER A 13 -20.16 -10.60 7.97
CA SER A 13 -19.01 -11.31 7.40
C SER A 13 -19.46 -12.41 6.43
N THR A 14 -18.76 -12.54 5.29
CA THR A 14 -19.02 -13.57 4.27
C THR A 14 -17.74 -14.32 3.92
N ASN A 15 -17.85 -15.54 3.37
CA ASN A 15 -16.69 -16.29 2.85
C ASN A 15 -15.86 -15.44 1.86
N THR A 16 -16.52 -14.72 0.97
CA THR A 16 -15.86 -13.85 -0.02
C THR A 16 -15.05 -12.76 0.67
N ALA A 17 -15.66 -12.03 1.61
CA ALA A 17 -14.97 -10.94 2.31
C ALA A 17 -13.81 -11.44 3.19
N ARG A 18 -13.91 -12.66 3.76
CA ARG A 18 -12.79 -13.29 4.46
C ARG A 18 -11.64 -13.63 3.51
N ALA A 19 -11.95 -14.24 2.36
CA ALA A 19 -10.95 -14.56 1.34
C ALA A 19 -10.27 -13.29 0.82
N ASP A 20 -11.02 -12.22 0.63
CA ASP A 20 -10.50 -10.91 0.21
C ASP A 20 -9.48 -10.37 1.22
N VAL A 21 -9.82 -10.39 2.53
CA VAL A 21 -8.88 -9.99 3.60
C VAL A 21 -7.61 -10.86 3.57
N LEU A 22 -7.75 -12.17 3.42
CA LEU A 22 -6.61 -13.10 3.38
C LEU A 22 -5.70 -12.81 2.20
N ARG A 23 -6.25 -12.64 0.99
CA ARG A 23 -5.47 -12.32 -0.21
C ARG A 23 -4.74 -10.99 -0.08
N VAL A 24 -5.43 -9.94 0.35
CA VAL A 24 -4.82 -8.61 0.48
C VAL A 24 -3.74 -8.59 1.56
N LEU A 25 -4.03 -9.08 2.76
CA LEU A 25 -3.03 -9.07 3.84
C LEU A 25 -1.92 -10.10 3.64
N GLY A 26 -2.17 -11.16 2.87
CA GLY A 26 -1.13 -12.11 2.45
C GLY A 26 -0.07 -11.46 1.56
N VAL A 27 -0.44 -10.40 0.83
CA VAL A 27 0.46 -9.63 -0.04
C VAL A 27 1.01 -8.39 0.65
N LEU A 28 0.16 -7.58 1.29
CA LEU A 28 0.55 -6.30 1.91
C LEU A 28 1.14 -6.43 3.32
N LYS A 29 0.99 -7.60 3.96
CA LYS A 29 1.36 -7.94 5.36
C LYS A 29 0.62 -7.14 6.44
N VAL A 30 0.45 -5.84 6.27
CA VAL A 30 -0.29 -4.94 7.16
C VAL A 30 -1.07 -3.92 6.33
N ALA A 31 -2.34 -3.69 6.66
CA ALA A 31 -3.16 -2.69 5.97
C ALA A 31 -4.27 -2.15 6.87
N THR A 32 -4.84 -1.00 6.48
CA THR A 32 -6.12 -0.53 7.03
C THR A 32 -7.28 -1.27 6.37
N THR A 33 -8.45 -1.31 7.02
CA THR A 33 -9.67 -1.86 6.41
C THR A 33 -10.07 -1.12 5.12
N ASP A 34 -9.74 0.17 5.02
CA ASP A 34 -10.01 0.99 3.84
C ASP A 34 -9.19 0.55 2.64
N GLN A 35 -7.89 0.31 2.84
CA GLN A 35 -7.00 -0.21 1.80
C GLN A 35 -7.47 -1.60 1.31
N ILE A 36 -7.84 -2.49 2.23
CA ILE A 36 -8.40 -3.81 1.89
C ILE A 36 -9.66 -3.64 1.03
N GLN A 37 -10.57 -2.76 1.44
CA GLN A 37 -11.81 -2.54 0.70
C GLN A 37 -11.59 -1.92 -0.68
N ARG A 38 -10.68 -0.95 -0.80
CA ARG A 38 -10.35 -0.31 -2.09
C ARG A 38 -9.82 -1.32 -3.09
N ILE A 39 -9.05 -2.32 -2.63
CA ILE A 39 -8.50 -3.39 -3.46
C ILE A 39 -9.58 -4.42 -3.81
N ALA A 40 -10.29 -4.94 -2.82
CA ALA A 40 -11.14 -6.11 -2.99
C ALA A 40 -12.57 -5.80 -3.47
N MET A 41 -13.14 -4.66 -3.07
CA MET A 41 -14.50 -4.28 -3.43
C MET A 41 -14.56 -2.79 -3.86
N PRO A 42 -13.86 -2.39 -4.94
CA PRO A 42 -13.78 -1.00 -5.38
C PRO A 42 -15.14 -0.37 -5.70
N HIS A 43 -16.14 -1.16 -6.12
CA HIS A 43 -17.50 -0.67 -6.40
C HIS A 43 -18.16 0.00 -5.18
N LEU A 44 -17.78 -0.36 -3.94
CA LEU A 44 -18.32 0.28 -2.73
C LEU A 44 -17.83 1.73 -2.54
N ASN A 45 -16.77 2.15 -3.23
CA ASN A 45 -16.31 3.55 -3.23
C ASN A 45 -17.36 4.50 -3.82
N HIS A 46 -18.19 3.99 -4.75
CA HIS A 46 -19.17 4.78 -5.47
C HIS A 46 -20.57 4.72 -4.82
N ARG A 47 -20.95 3.58 -4.24
CA ARG A 47 -22.29 3.36 -3.67
C ARG A 47 -22.67 4.30 -2.53
N HIS A 48 -21.68 4.74 -1.75
CA HIS A 48 -21.94 5.49 -0.51
C HIS A 48 -21.73 6.99 -0.62
N THR A 49 -21.58 7.53 -1.83
CA THR A 49 -21.31 8.97 -2.07
C THR A 49 -22.37 9.90 -1.49
N GLY A 50 -23.64 9.45 -1.40
CA GLY A 50 -24.74 10.23 -0.82
C GLY A 50 -24.73 10.37 0.72
N LYS A 51 -23.75 9.79 1.45
CA LYS A 51 -23.64 10.02 2.91
C LYS A 51 -23.01 11.40 3.19
N PRO A 52 -23.46 12.10 4.24
CA PRO A 52 -23.18 13.53 4.41
C PRO A 52 -21.72 13.85 4.77
N THR A 53 -21.00 12.92 5.39
CA THR A 53 -19.60 13.13 5.79
C THR A 53 -18.71 12.04 5.24
N GLU A 54 -17.44 12.35 5.00
CA GLU A 54 -16.45 11.37 4.55
C GLU A 54 -16.32 10.19 5.51
N ALA A 55 -16.31 10.45 6.83
CA ALA A 55 -16.30 9.41 7.84
C ALA A 55 -17.49 8.43 7.69
N LYS A 56 -18.71 8.95 7.47
CA LYS A 56 -19.89 8.10 7.24
C LYS A 56 -19.81 7.32 5.92
N ARG A 57 -19.22 7.92 4.87
CA ARG A 57 -18.94 7.21 3.60
C ARG A 57 -17.96 6.06 3.82
N LYS A 58 -16.86 6.34 4.53
CA LYS A 58 -15.81 5.37 4.88
C LYS A 58 -16.35 4.21 5.71
N THR A 59 -17.09 4.50 6.78
CA THR A 59 -17.72 3.47 7.61
C THR A 59 -18.65 2.57 6.79
N ALA A 60 -19.47 3.15 5.91
CA ALA A 60 -20.39 2.38 5.07
C ALA A 60 -19.64 1.47 4.07
N ARG A 61 -18.65 1.99 3.34
CA ARG A 61 -17.90 1.19 2.35
C ARG A 61 -17.07 0.09 3.01
N THR A 62 -16.49 0.34 4.19
CA THR A 62 -15.62 -0.61 4.89
C THR A 62 -16.35 -1.61 5.80
N ALA A 63 -17.67 -1.50 5.97
CA ALA A 63 -18.45 -2.32 6.91
C ALA A 63 -18.25 -3.83 6.70
N THR A 64 -18.32 -4.31 5.46
CA THR A 64 -18.16 -5.72 5.09
C THR A 64 -16.78 -6.27 5.50
N HIS A 65 -15.71 -5.53 5.20
CA HIS A 65 -14.34 -5.94 5.55
C HIS A 65 -14.07 -5.77 7.05
N THR A 66 -14.69 -4.80 7.71
CA THR A 66 -14.64 -4.65 9.17
C THR A 66 -15.22 -5.90 9.84
N ALA A 67 -16.38 -6.37 9.38
CA ALA A 67 -16.99 -7.60 9.88
C ALA A 67 -16.12 -8.84 9.59
N ALA A 68 -15.56 -8.93 8.37
CA ALA A 68 -14.67 -10.04 8.00
C ALA A 68 -13.41 -10.09 8.87
N LEU A 69 -12.77 -8.95 9.14
CA LEU A 69 -11.62 -8.84 10.03
C LEU A 69 -11.95 -9.22 11.47
N ALA A 70 -13.11 -8.79 11.98
CA ALA A 70 -13.56 -9.15 13.32
C ALA A 70 -13.76 -10.67 13.46
N ASP A 71 -14.36 -11.29 12.44
CA ASP A 71 -14.60 -12.73 12.36
C ASP A 71 -13.30 -13.53 12.25
N LEU A 72 -12.39 -13.14 11.34
CA LEU A 72 -11.05 -13.74 11.22
C LEU A 72 -10.24 -13.64 12.53
N ARG A 73 -10.40 -12.54 13.27
CA ARG A 73 -9.77 -12.35 14.59
C ARG A 73 -10.35 -13.30 15.64
N THR A 74 -11.66 -13.52 15.66
CA THR A 74 -12.29 -14.55 16.51
C THR A 74 -11.69 -15.94 16.25
N HIS A 75 -11.36 -16.23 14.99
CA HIS A 75 -10.67 -17.46 14.58
C HIS A 75 -9.13 -17.41 14.68
N ARG A 76 -8.56 -16.33 15.25
CA ARG A 76 -7.12 -16.12 15.44
C ARG A 76 -6.31 -16.14 14.13
N LEU A 77 -6.93 -15.77 13.02
CA LEU A 77 -6.29 -15.65 11.70
C LEU A 77 -5.78 -14.22 11.44
N ALA A 78 -6.41 -13.21 12.04
CA ALA A 78 -5.99 -11.82 11.94
C ALA A 78 -5.80 -11.19 13.33
N ALA A 79 -4.95 -10.18 13.42
CA ALA A 79 -4.67 -9.44 14.65
C ALA A 79 -4.56 -7.92 14.38
N ASN A 80 -4.62 -7.15 15.46
CA ASN A 80 -4.44 -5.70 15.41
C ASN A 80 -2.94 -5.38 15.34
N GLY A 81 -2.54 -4.57 14.36
CA GLY A 81 -1.17 -4.14 14.12
C GLY A 81 -0.83 -2.77 14.71
N GLY A 82 -1.63 -2.23 15.62
CA GLY A 82 -1.54 -0.83 16.06
C GLY A 82 -2.44 0.10 15.24
N SER A 83 -2.03 1.36 15.10
CA SER A 83 -2.76 2.36 14.32
C SER A 83 -1.80 3.25 13.53
N THR A 84 -2.28 3.84 12.44
CA THR A 84 -1.57 4.90 11.72
C THR A 84 -1.42 6.15 12.59
N SER A 85 -0.59 7.11 12.15
CA SER A 85 -0.50 8.44 12.77
C SER A 85 -1.83 9.21 12.78
N THR A 86 -2.72 8.90 11.85
CA THR A 86 -4.09 9.44 11.76
C THR A 86 -5.11 8.65 12.61
N GLY A 87 -4.66 7.66 13.37
CA GLY A 87 -5.50 6.86 14.27
C GLY A 87 -6.23 5.69 13.59
N GLU A 88 -5.94 5.38 12.32
CA GLU A 88 -6.59 4.27 11.62
C GLU A 88 -6.01 2.94 12.06
N ALA A 89 -6.89 2.03 12.47
CA ALA A 89 -6.45 0.77 13.03
C ALA A 89 -5.87 -0.15 11.94
N LEU A 90 -4.65 -0.64 12.18
CA LEU A 90 -3.92 -1.53 11.29
C LEU A 90 -4.23 -2.99 11.58
N ARG A 91 -4.21 -3.83 10.55
CA ARG A 91 -4.51 -5.26 10.62
C ARG A 91 -3.44 -6.06 9.92
N HIS A 92 -3.09 -7.20 10.48
CA HIS A 92 -2.14 -8.15 9.90
C HIS A 92 -2.62 -9.59 10.14
N LEU A 93 -2.04 -10.54 9.42
CA LEU A 93 -2.33 -11.97 9.60
C LEU A 93 -1.43 -12.57 10.67
N THR A 94 -1.98 -13.50 11.45
CA THR A 94 -1.16 -14.40 12.28
C THR A 94 -0.50 -15.44 11.39
N LEU A 95 0.38 -16.29 11.93
CA LEU A 95 0.96 -17.40 11.15
C LEU A 95 -0.12 -18.31 10.55
N LYS A 96 -1.16 -18.66 11.33
CA LYS A 96 -2.32 -19.41 10.84
C LYS A 96 -3.09 -18.67 9.75
N GLY A 97 -3.18 -17.35 9.87
CA GLY A 97 -3.77 -16.51 8.83
C GLY A 97 -2.95 -16.52 7.54
N LEU A 98 -1.62 -16.48 7.63
CA LEU A 98 -0.74 -16.58 6.47
C LEU A 98 -0.83 -17.95 5.79
N GLU A 99 -0.94 -19.04 6.55
CA GLU A 99 -1.20 -20.38 6.00
C GLU A 99 -2.54 -20.43 5.23
N ALA A 100 -3.58 -19.78 5.77
CA ALA A 100 -4.86 -19.66 5.07
C ALA A 100 -4.74 -18.79 3.81
N ALA A 101 -3.99 -17.69 3.87
CA ALA A 101 -3.75 -16.81 2.72
C ALA A 101 -2.90 -17.49 1.63
N ALA A 102 -1.96 -18.36 1.99
CA ALA A 102 -1.18 -19.18 1.05
C ALA A 102 -2.09 -20.06 0.18
N THR A 103 -3.14 -20.61 0.79
CA THR A 103 -4.16 -21.38 0.05
C THR A 103 -4.95 -20.49 -0.91
N GLU A 104 -5.38 -19.31 -0.44
CA GLU A 104 -6.17 -18.36 -1.25
C GLU A 104 -5.39 -17.72 -2.42
N LEU A 105 -4.08 -17.55 -2.25
CA LEU A 105 -3.18 -16.98 -3.27
C LEU A 105 -2.48 -18.04 -4.12
N GLN A 106 -2.65 -19.33 -3.78
CA GLN A 106 -1.92 -20.45 -4.39
C GLN A 106 -0.40 -20.20 -4.41
N CYS A 107 0.10 -19.58 -3.33
CA CYS A 107 1.49 -19.14 -3.18
C CYS A 107 2.08 -19.83 -1.95
N PRO A 108 3.26 -20.48 -2.04
CA PRO A 108 3.88 -21.11 -0.87
C PRO A 108 4.13 -20.10 0.26
N LEU A 109 3.92 -20.52 1.52
CA LEU A 109 4.13 -19.66 2.68
C LEU A 109 5.56 -19.08 2.73
N SER A 110 6.56 -19.84 2.28
CA SER A 110 7.97 -19.41 2.18
C SER A 110 8.17 -18.20 1.26
N GLU A 111 7.21 -17.92 0.36
CA GLU A 111 7.28 -16.85 -0.62
C GLU A 111 6.45 -15.61 -0.23
N MET A 112 5.51 -15.76 0.70
CA MET A 112 4.64 -14.69 1.19
C MET A 112 5.30 -13.79 2.25
N GLY A 113 6.48 -14.19 2.74
CA GLY A 113 7.22 -13.45 3.77
C GLY A 113 6.71 -13.70 5.18
N ALA A 114 7.29 -12.97 6.15
CA ALA A 114 6.97 -13.12 7.57
C ALA A 114 5.74 -12.30 8.00
N THR A 115 5.20 -12.62 9.18
CA THR A 115 4.17 -11.81 9.84
C THR A 115 4.68 -10.39 10.11
N ALA A 116 3.85 -9.38 9.86
CA ALA A 116 4.18 -8.00 10.23
C ALA A 116 4.40 -7.88 11.75
N ARG A 117 5.46 -7.16 12.15
CA ARG A 117 5.58 -6.68 13.53
C ARG A 117 4.72 -5.44 13.69
N GLY A 118 4.08 -5.26 14.84
CA GLY A 118 3.15 -4.13 15.07
C GLY A 118 3.78 -2.78 14.74
N ALA A 119 2.94 -1.79 14.41
CA ALA A 119 3.32 -0.50 13.82
C ALA A 119 4.24 0.40 14.66
N GLY A 120 4.55 0.03 15.91
CA GLY A 120 5.36 0.84 16.83
C GLY A 120 4.79 2.25 17.04
N ALA A 121 5.62 3.17 17.55
CA ALA A 121 5.22 4.57 17.75
C ALA A 121 5.08 5.37 16.44
N GLY A 122 5.65 4.89 15.33
CA GLY A 122 5.69 5.59 14.04
C GLY A 122 4.50 5.33 13.11
N GLY A 123 3.51 4.53 13.54
CA GLY A 123 2.26 4.33 12.80
C GLY A 123 2.40 3.67 11.43
N ALA A 124 3.49 2.94 11.18
CA ALA A 124 3.77 2.22 9.93
C ALA A 124 3.71 3.10 8.66
N SER A 125 4.25 4.33 8.69
CA SER A 125 4.26 5.25 7.55
C SER A 125 4.77 4.62 6.25
N HIS A 126 5.91 3.92 6.32
CA HIS A 126 6.52 3.28 5.14
C HIS A 126 5.66 2.15 4.55
N PRO A 127 5.22 1.14 5.33
CA PRO A 127 4.25 0.16 4.83
C PRO A 127 2.98 0.78 4.23
N MET A 128 2.47 1.89 4.78
CA MET A 128 1.30 2.56 4.19
C MET A 128 1.59 3.19 2.84
N ALA A 129 2.77 3.79 2.64
CA ALA A 129 3.19 4.31 1.34
C ALA A 129 3.38 3.19 0.30
N VAL A 130 3.94 2.05 0.72
CA VAL A 130 4.03 0.84 -0.11
C VAL A 130 2.64 0.37 -0.53
N ASN A 131 1.68 0.29 0.41
CA ASN A 131 0.30 -0.10 0.11
C ASN A 131 -0.38 0.86 -0.88
N GLU A 132 -0.23 2.18 -0.72
CA GLU A 132 -0.80 3.14 -1.66
C GLU A 132 -0.14 3.05 -3.05
N THR A 133 1.15 2.73 -3.12
CA THR A 133 1.86 2.45 -4.38
C THR A 133 1.27 1.22 -5.08
N VAL A 134 1.00 0.14 -4.33
CA VAL A 134 0.31 -1.05 -4.88
C VAL A 134 -1.08 -0.68 -5.39
N ILE A 135 -1.88 0.07 -4.63
CA ILE A 135 -3.22 0.49 -5.06
C ILE A 135 -3.15 1.38 -6.32
N ALA A 136 -2.17 2.27 -6.39
CA ALA A 136 -1.97 3.15 -7.54
C ALA A 136 -1.58 2.39 -8.81
N LEU A 137 -0.75 1.34 -8.69
CA LEU A 137 -0.41 0.48 -9.83
C LEU A 137 -1.57 -0.46 -10.21
N LEU A 138 -2.25 -1.03 -9.21
CA LEU A 138 -3.35 -1.98 -9.42
C LEU A 138 -4.61 -1.33 -10.01
N ARG A 139 -4.86 -0.05 -9.68
CA ARG A 139 -6.06 0.72 -10.03
C ARG A 139 -7.34 -0.12 -9.99
N PRO A 140 -7.75 -0.63 -8.80
CA PRO A 140 -8.84 -1.59 -8.68
C PRO A 140 -10.12 -1.12 -9.38
N ASN A 141 -10.60 -1.92 -10.33
CA ASN A 141 -11.70 -1.54 -11.20
C ASN A 141 -13.07 -1.93 -10.57
N PRO A 142 -14.06 -1.03 -10.44
CA PRO A 142 -15.37 -1.37 -9.90
C PRO A 142 -16.11 -2.44 -10.72
N GLU A 143 -16.72 -3.39 -10.03
CA GLU A 143 -17.62 -4.38 -10.64
C GLU A 143 -18.99 -3.76 -10.99
N LEU A 144 -19.16 -3.33 -12.25
CA LEU A 144 -20.38 -2.66 -12.73
C LEU A 144 -21.66 -3.47 -12.51
N ALA A 145 -21.60 -4.80 -12.64
CA ALA A 145 -22.75 -5.67 -12.41
C ALA A 145 -23.31 -5.54 -10.98
N LYS A 146 -22.44 -5.28 -10.00
CA LYS A 146 -22.86 -5.05 -8.61
C LYS A 146 -23.55 -3.69 -8.43
N LEU A 147 -23.38 -2.76 -9.36
CA LEU A 147 -23.95 -1.40 -9.35
C LEU A 147 -25.17 -1.24 -10.27
N ALA A 148 -25.65 -2.31 -10.90
CA ALA A 148 -26.71 -2.24 -11.91
C ALA A 148 -27.98 -1.50 -11.42
N THR A 149 -28.36 -1.74 -10.16
CA THR A 149 -29.55 -1.15 -9.53
C THR A 149 -29.28 0.16 -8.78
N ASP A 150 -28.02 0.64 -8.74
CA ASP A 150 -27.66 1.90 -8.08
C ASP A 150 -28.11 3.11 -8.92
N ARG A 151 -28.00 4.33 -8.36
CA ARG A 151 -28.42 5.57 -9.04
C ARG A 151 -27.59 5.82 -10.32
N PRO A 152 -28.16 6.45 -11.38
CA PRO A 152 -27.45 6.69 -12.64
C PRO A 152 -26.08 7.37 -12.48
N GLU A 153 -25.97 8.35 -11.59
CA GLU A 153 -24.73 9.06 -11.30
C GLU A 153 -23.67 8.19 -10.61
N VAL A 154 -24.09 7.20 -9.80
CA VAL A 154 -23.18 6.21 -9.19
C VAL A 154 -22.63 5.30 -10.26
N ARG A 155 -23.49 4.83 -11.18
CA ARG A 155 -23.07 4.02 -12.32
C ARG A 155 -22.15 4.79 -13.26
N ALA A 156 -22.48 6.05 -13.58
CA ALA A 156 -21.66 6.90 -14.44
C ALA A 156 -20.27 7.14 -13.83
N ALA A 157 -20.20 7.42 -12.53
CA ALA A 157 -18.92 7.60 -11.83
C ALA A 157 -18.07 6.31 -11.82
N ALA A 158 -18.70 5.13 -11.67
CA ALA A 158 -17.99 3.86 -11.75
C ALA A 158 -17.56 3.51 -13.18
N GLN A 159 -18.40 3.80 -14.18
CA GLN A 159 -18.09 3.62 -15.60
C GLN A 159 -16.88 4.47 -16.01
N ALA A 160 -16.79 5.72 -15.54
CA ALA A 160 -15.64 6.57 -15.81
C ALA A 160 -14.31 5.99 -15.29
N VAL A 161 -14.33 5.17 -14.22
CA VAL A 161 -13.14 4.46 -13.75
C VAL A 161 -12.81 3.27 -14.66
N VAL A 162 -13.83 2.55 -15.13
CA VAL A 162 -13.67 1.42 -16.06
C VAL A 162 -13.12 1.89 -17.41
N ASP A 163 -13.57 3.05 -17.89
CA ASP A 163 -13.16 3.63 -19.17
C ASP A 163 -11.75 4.24 -19.14
N ALA A 164 -11.22 4.51 -17.94
CA ALA A 164 -9.85 4.99 -17.78
C ALA A 164 -8.84 3.84 -18.02
N PRO A 165 -7.56 4.14 -18.32
CA PRO A 165 -6.54 3.11 -18.46
C PRO A 165 -6.51 2.19 -17.24
N GLY A 166 -6.52 0.88 -17.48
CA GLY A 166 -6.44 -0.12 -16.42
C GLY A 166 -5.17 -0.02 -15.59
N GLY A 167 -5.20 -0.63 -14.41
CA GLY A 167 -3.99 -0.91 -13.64
C GLY A 167 -3.25 -2.14 -14.17
N VAL A 168 -2.21 -2.52 -13.45
CA VAL A 168 -1.33 -3.63 -13.81
C VAL A 168 -1.54 -4.79 -12.84
N GLY A 169 -1.76 -5.99 -13.37
CA GLY A 169 -1.85 -7.21 -12.58
C GLY A 169 -3.11 -7.34 -11.74
N SER A 170 -3.10 -8.36 -10.90
CA SER A 170 -4.06 -8.56 -9.81
C SER A 170 -3.32 -8.44 -8.48
N ILE A 171 -4.01 -8.43 -7.33
CA ILE A 171 -3.31 -8.41 -6.03
C ILE A 171 -2.30 -9.56 -5.88
N GLY A 172 -2.59 -10.75 -6.43
CA GLY A 172 -1.68 -11.90 -6.41
C GLY A 172 -0.46 -11.76 -7.34
N SER A 173 -0.41 -10.71 -8.18
CA SER A 173 0.75 -10.38 -9.02
C SER A 173 1.83 -9.61 -8.27
N TYR A 174 1.56 -9.19 -7.02
CA TYR A 174 2.46 -8.38 -6.21
C TYR A 174 3.04 -9.19 -5.04
N TRP A 175 4.29 -8.91 -4.70
CA TRP A 175 4.94 -9.33 -3.46
C TRP A 175 5.51 -8.10 -2.77
N THR A 176 5.40 -8.02 -1.46
CA THR A 176 6.00 -6.92 -0.68
C THR A 176 7.16 -7.39 0.19
N GLU A 177 8.10 -6.49 0.45
CA GLU A 177 9.24 -6.72 1.36
C GLU A 177 10.03 -8.00 0.99
N VAL A 178 10.46 -8.09 -0.27
CA VAL A 178 11.13 -9.28 -0.82
C VAL A 178 12.63 -9.17 -0.61
N PRO A 179 13.26 -10.06 0.18
CA PRO A 179 14.71 -10.05 0.31
C PRO A 179 15.38 -10.40 -1.03
N LEU A 180 16.44 -9.68 -1.38
CA LEU A 180 17.22 -9.84 -2.61
C LEU A 180 18.64 -10.32 -2.25
N PRO A 181 18.87 -11.64 -2.10
CA PRO A 181 20.07 -12.14 -1.47
C PRO A 181 21.28 -11.98 -2.42
N VAL A 182 22.35 -11.34 -1.95
CA VAL A 182 23.65 -11.32 -2.65
C VAL A 182 24.59 -12.45 -2.21
N ALA A 183 24.29 -13.06 -1.05
CA ALA A 183 24.88 -14.29 -0.53
C ALA A 183 23.77 -15.17 0.11
N GLY A 184 24.06 -16.42 0.48
CA GLY A 184 23.08 -17.33 1.07
C GLY A 184 22.00 -17.82 0.09
N SER A 185 20.82 -18.20 0.57
CA SER A 185 19.68 -18.65 -0.25
C SER A 185 18.49 -17.67 -0.16
N TRP A 186 17.38 -17.97 -0.83
CA TRP A 186 16.13 -17.24 -0.65
C TRP A 186 15.56 -17.37 0.77
N SER A 187 15.65 -18.57 1.36
CA SER A 187 15.14 -18.86 2.70
C SER A 187 16.07 -18.36 3.81
N THR A 188 17.37 -18.27 3.51
CA THR A 188 18.41 -17.87 4.46
C THR A 188 19.31 -16.84 3.77
N PRO A 189 18.82 -15.59 3.57
CA PRO A 189 19.59 -14.56 2.90
C PRO A 189 20.82 -14.18 3.71
N GLY A 190 21.98 -14.12 3.05
CA GLY A 190 23.19 -13.56 3.64
C GLY A 190 23.07 -12.04 3.81
N ARG A 191 23.95 -11.46 4.64
CA ARG A 191 24.01 -10.00 4.84
C ARG A 191 24.39 -9.26 3.55
N GLY A 192 23.99 -7.99 3.47
CA GLY A 192 24.42 -7.07 2.39
C GLY A 192 23.54 -7.04 1.14
N GLY A 193 22.45 -7.82 1.12
CA GLY A 193 21.43 -7.72 0.07
C GLY A 193 20.48 -6.53 0.27
N ALA A 194 19.78 -6.15 -0.79
CA ALA A 194 18.61 -5.26 -0.68
C ALA A 194 17.38 -6.05 -0.21
N GLN A 195 16.34 -5.33 0.19
CA GLN A 195 14.99 -5.86 0.37
C GLN A 195 14.08 -4.97 -0.45
N ALA A 196 13.48 -5.51 -1.51
CA ALA A 196 12.59 -4.75 -2.36
C ALA A 196 11.26 -4.50 -1.65
N ASP A 197 10.79 -3.26 -1.69
CA ASP A 197 9.48 -2.88 -1.16
C ASP A 197 8.37 -3.60 -1.93
N ILE A 198 8.45 -3.63 -3.27
CA ILE A 198 7.49 -4.31 -4.13
C ILE A 198 8.22 -5.08 -5.25
N VAL A 199 7.74 -6.29 -5.53
CA VAL A 199 8.01 -7.02 -6.77
C VAL A 199 6.68 -7.28 -7.47
N LEU A 200 6.62 -7.08 -8.78
CA LEU A 200 5.43 -7.24 -9.61
C LEU A 200 5.73 -8.14 -10.81
N THR A 201 4.90 -9.16 -11.01
CA THR A 201 4.87 -9.94 -12.26
C THR A 201 3.44 -9.97 -12.80
N ALA A 202 3.23 -9.28 -13.92
CA ALA A 202 2.00 -9.27 -14.68
C ALA A 202 2.31 -9.35 -16.18
N PRO A 203 2.81 -10.51 -16.68
CA PRO A 203 3.14 -10.66 -18.10
C PRO A 203 1.95 -10.36 -19.03
N GLN A 204 0.73 -10.68 -18.59
CA GLN A 204 -0.50 -10.38 -19.32
C GLN A 204 -0.74 -8.87 -19.55
N ASP A 205 -0.14 -8.02 -18.72
CA ASP A 205 -0.26 -6.56 -18.76
C ASP A 205 1.03 -5.88 -19.26
N GLY A 206 1.95 -6.65 -19.85
CA GLY A 206 3.19 -6.11 -20.39
C GLY A 206 4.33 -5.97 -19.37
N VAL A 207 4.16 -6.46 -18.14
CA VAL A 207 5.14 -6.31 -17.05
C VAL A 207 5.64 -7.68 -16.60
N PRO A 208 6.64 -8.27 -17.28
CA PRO A 208 7.09 -9.63 -16.95
C PRO A 208 7.73 -9.71 -15.56
N LEU A 209 8.48 -8.68 -15.17
CA LEU A 209 9.08 -8.55 -13.84
C LEU A 209 9.48 -7.09 -13.60
N LEU A 210 9.00 -6.52 -12.50
CA LEU A 210 9.32 -5.17 -12.05
C LEU A 210 9.65 -5.20 -10.55
N PHE A 211 10.68 -4.48 -10.15
CA PHE A 211 10.99 -4.21 -8.75
C PHE A 211 10.82 -2.72 -8.50
N VAL A 212 10.21 -2.36 -7.37
CA VAL A 212 9.92 -0.97 -7.01
C VAL A 212 10.41 -0.74 -5.59
N GLU A 213 11.08 0.39 -5.39
CA GLU A 213 11.35 0.97 -4.07
C GLU A 213 10.47 2.19 -3.87
N VAL A 214 9.96 2.36 -2.65
CA VAL A 214 9.07 3.44 -2.27
C VAL A 214 9.82 4.35 -1.30
N ASP A 215 10.26 5.51 -1.78
CA ASP A 215 10.83 6.52 -0.88
C ASP A 215 9.72 7.46 -0.37
N ASN A 216 9.76 7.74 0.93
CA ASN A 216 8.91 8.76 1.56
C ASN A 216 9.56 10.15 1.55
N CYS A 217 10.50 10.39 0.64
CA CYS A 217 11.33 11.60 0.54
C CYS A 217 12.18 11.85 1.79
N HIS A 218 12.66 10.78 2.43
CA HIS A 218 13.56 10.88 3.58
C HIS A 218 14.96 10.34 3.27
N GLU A 219 15.16 9.73 2.10
CA GLU A 219 16.42 9.14 1.70
C GLU A 219 17.34 10.16 1.01
N THR A 220 18.62 10.13 1.33
CA THR A 220 19.62 10.95 0.63
C THR A 220 19.97 10.35 -0.74
N ALA A 221 20.61 11.15 -1.60
CA ALA A 221 21.08 10.66 -2.90
C ALA A 221 22.09 9.51 -2.75
N GLU A 222 22.92 9.54 -1.71
CA GLU A 222 23.88 8.49 -1.38
C GLU A 222 23.16 7.20 -0.96
N GLU A 223 22.13 7.29 -0.13
CA GLU A 223 21.32 6.13 0.28
C GLU A 223 20.62 5.48 -0.92
N LEU A 224 20.08 6.29 -1.83
CA LEU A 224 19.49 5.82 -3.08
C LEU A 224 20.53 5.16 -4.01
N ALA A 225 21.73 5.74 -4.14
CA ALA A 225 22.81 5.15 -4.92
C ALA A 225 23.25 3.80 -4.34
N ASP A 226 23.38 3.70 -3.02
CA ASP A 226 23.70 2.46 -2.32
C ASP A 226 22.62 1.38 -2.52
N LYS A 227 21.35 1.77 -2.54
CA LYS A 227 20.24 0.87 -2.90
C LYS A 227 20.40 0.35 -4.33
N LEU A 228 20.59 1.24 -5.30
CA LEU A 228 20.77 0.86 -6.70
C LEU A 228 21.95 -0.12 -6.87
N GLU A 229 23.06 0.09 -6.16
CA GLU A 229 24.21 -0.83 -6.20
C GLU A 229 23.88 -2.19 -5.55
N LYS A 230 23.11 -2.24 -4.46
CA LYS A 230 22.62 -3.52 -3.89
C LYS A 230 21.74 -4.28 -4.88
N TYR A 231 20.86 -3.59 -5.60
CA TYR A 231 20.05 -4.18 -6.66
C TYR A 231 20.90 -4.69 -7.82
N ALA A 232 21.86 -3.90 -8.29
CA ALA A 232 22.78 -4.29 -9.36
C ALA A 232 23.57 -5.55 -8.99
N ARG A 233 24.07 -5.64 -7.75
CA ARG A 233 24.74 -6.84 -7.23
C ARG A 233 23.81 -8.05 -7.21
N PHE A 234 22.58 -7.89 -6.78
CA PHE A 234 21.59 -8.97 -6.82
C PHE A 234 21.31 -9.45 -8.25
N PHE A 235 21.08 -8.56 -9.21
CA PHE A 235 20.79 -8.95 -10.60
C PHE A 235 21.98 -9.61 -11.31
N ARG A 236 23.21 -9.23 -10.94
CA ARG A 236 24.44 -9.87 -11.44
C ARG A 236 24.72 -11.22 -10.79
N ARG A 237 24.09 -11.53 -9.64
CA ARG A 237 24.32 -12.77 -8.92
C ARG A 237 23.88 -13.98 -9.74
N LYS A 238 24.79 -14.94 -9.87
CA LYS A 238 24.54 -16.24 -10.51
C LYS A 238 24.53 -17.37 -9.48
N VAL A 239 23.74 -18.38 -9.76
CA VAL A 239 23.68 -19.67 -9.04
C VAL A 239 23.77 -20.80 -10.06
N LYS A 240 24.14 -22.00 -9.62
CA LYS A 240 24.08 -23.19 -10.48
C LYS A 240 22.64 -23.71 -10.51
N ASP A 241 22.15 -24.05 -11.69
CA ASP A 241 20.90 -24.80 -11.87
C ASP A 241 21.08 -26.29 -11.50
N THR A 242 20.02 -27.08 -11.68
CA THR A 242 20.02 -28.53 -11.38
C THR A 242 20.99 -29.33 -12.26
N VAL A 243 21.39 -28.79 -13.41
CA VAL A 243 22.38 -29.39 -14.31
C VAL A 243 23.77 -28.75 -14.17
N GLY A 244 23.97 -27.90 -13.17
CA GLY A 244 25.25 -27.26 -12.85
C GLY A 244 25.59 -26.02 -13.65
N LYS A 245 24.72 -25.57 -14.56
CA LYS A 245 24.92 -24.38 -15.40
C LYS A 245 24.62 -23.10 -14.61
N ALA A 246 25.44 -22.08 -14.81
CA ALA A 246 25.24 -20.79 -14.18
C ALA A 246 24.01 -20.07 -14.77
N GLN A 247 23.09 -19.67 -13.91
CA GLN A 247 21.94 -18.84 -14.25
C GLN A 247 21.77 -17.68 -13.25
N PRO A 248 21.18 -16.54 -13.66
CA PRO A 248 20.86 -15.47 -12.71
C PRO A 248 19.96 -15.96 -11.58
N MET A 249 20.26 -15.60 -10.33
CA MET A 249 19.51 -16.08 -9.17
C MET A 249 18.03 -15.72 -9.24
N TRP A 250 17.69 -14.52 -9.71
CA TRP A 250 16.30 -14.07 -9.84
C TRP A 250 15.44 -14.99 -10.74
N ARG A 251 16.05 -15.69 -11.72
CA ARG A 251 15.34 -16.64 -12.60
C ARG A 251 14.92 -17.94 -11.89
N THR A 252 15.47 -18.21 -10.71
CA THR A 252 15.04 -19.36 -9.89
C THR A 252 13.69 -19.14 -9.22
N ARG A 253 13.22 -17.89 -9.15
CA ARG A 253 11.95 -17.53 -8.53
C ARG A 253 10.95 -16.98 -9.53
N TRP A 254 11.40 -16.12 -10.44
CA TRP A 254 10.51 -15.50 -11.44
C TRP A 254 10.86 -15.97 -12.84
N THR A 255 9.85 -16.49 -13.53
CA THR A 255 9.95 -16.83 -14.94
C THR A 255 9.62 -15.59 -15.76
N THR A 256 10.59 -15.11 -16.54
CA THR A 256 10.34 -14.09 -17.57
C THR A 256 10.29 -14.77 -18.93
N PRO A 257 9.21 -14.60 -19.72
CA PRO A 257 9.16 -15.10 -21.09
C PRO A 257 10.40 -14.67 -21.90
N LEU A 258 10.92 -15.56 -22.75
CA LEU A 258 12.04 -15.28 -23.64
C LEU A 258 11.53 -14.52 -24.89
N GLY A 259 11.94 -13.25 -25.08
CA GLY A 259 11.55 -12.36 -26.20
C GLY A 259 10.18 -11.68 -25.98
N THR A 260 9.88 -10.42 -26.34
CA THR A 260 10.28 -9.52 -27.45
C THR A 260 10.32 -8.04 -26.99
N TRP A 261 10.85 -7.73 -25.80
CA TRP A 261 10.79 -6.36 -25.24
C TRP A 261 11.79 -5.36 -25.86
N ALA A 262 12.65 -5.81 -26.77
CA ALA A 262 13.70 -4.99 -27.37
C ALA A 262 13.25 -4.14 -28.57
N THR A 263 11.96 -4.12 -28.93
CA THR A 263 11.52 -3.31 -30.08
C THR A 263 10.11 -2.80 -29.86
N THR A 264 9.93 -1.48 -29.97
CA THR A 264 8.64 -0.75 -29.99
C THR A 264 8.12 -0.21 -28.65
N ARG A 265 8.95 0.56 -27.94
CA ARG A 265 8.49 1.81 -27.29
C ARG A 265 9.70 2.67 -26.94
N THR A 266 10.28 3.31 -27.95
CA THR A 266 10.91 4.60 -27.73
C THR A 266 9.79 5.53 -27.25
N HIS A 267 9.55 5.58 -25.94
CA HIS A 267 9.04 6.81 -25.36
C HIS A 267 10.09 7.84 -25.72
N GLN A 268 9.74 8.67 -26.70
CA GLN A 268 10.46 9.88 -27.06
C GLN A 268 10.59 10.66 -25.76
N CYS A 269 11.76 10.50 -25.13
CA CYS A 269 12.13 11.30 -23.99
C CYS A 269 12.13 12.73 -24.53
N CYS A 270 11.20 13.55 -24.05
CA CYS A 270 11.27 14.98 -24.23
C CYS A 270 12.54 15.45 -23.52
N SER A 271 13.66 15.35 -24.21
CA SER A 271 14.83 16.17 -23.94
C SER A 271 14.38 17.60 -24.22
N SER A 272 13.96 18.28 -23.15
CA SER A 272 13.84 19.73 -23.10
C SER A 272 15.24 20.30 -23.34
N SER A 273 15.61 20.41 -24.62
CA SER A 273 16.81 21.12 -25.03
C SER A 273 16.60 22.57 -24.63
N THR A 274 17.35 23.02 -23.63
CA THR A 274 17.53 24.44 -23.30
C THR A 274 18.09 25.14 -24.53
N ARG A 275 17.19 25.65 -25.37
CA ARG A 275 17.56 26.59 -26.44
C ARG A 275 17.58 27.97 -25.81
N SER A 276 18.79 28.44 -25.54
CA SER A 276 19.07 29.82 -25.16
C SER A 276 18.38 30.77 -26.15
N VAL A 277 17.45 31.59 -25.68
CA VAL A 277 16.88 32.70 -26.43
C VAL A 277 17.72 33.94 -26.13
N PRO A 278 18.23 34.66 -27.14
CA PRO A 278 19.00 35.88 -26.90
C PRO A 278 18.09 37.00 -26.42
N ALA A 279 18.55 37.74 -25.42
CA ALA A 279 17.87 38.88 -24.84
C ALA A 279 17.72 40.02 -25.87
N THR A 280 16.54 40.62 -25.93
CA THR A 280 16.38 42.04 -26.30
C THR A 280 15.24 42.66 -25.49
N PRO A 281 15.35 43.95 -25.13
CA PRO A 281 14.57 44.57 -24.06
C PRO A 281 13.38 45.38 -24.60
N ASN A 282 12.22 45.32 -23.92
CA ASN A 282 11.45 46.49 -23.45
C ASN A 282 9.98 46.15 -23.10
N ALA A 283 9.67 46.35 -21.80
CA ALA A 283 8.43 46.84 -21.19
C ALA A 283 7.12 45.99 -21.20
N PRO A 284 6.19 46.23 -20.24
CA PRO A 284 6.38 46.36 -18.80
C PRO A 284 5.56 45.31 -18.01
N SER A 285 6.11 44.85 -16.89
CA SER A 285 5.51 43.88 -15.97
C SER A 285 4.28 44.45 -15.26
N ARG A 286 3.11 43.84 -15.46
CA ARG A 286 1.96 43.99 -14.56
C ARG A 286 2.27 43.24 -13.26
N ALA A 287 2.57 44.00 -12.22
CA ALA A 287 2.68 43.51 -10.85
C ALA A 287 1.34 42.94 -10.37
N TRP A 288 1.38 41.75 -9.79
CA TRP A 288 0.32 41.23 -8.93
C TRP A 288 0.39 41.94 -7.56
N PRO A 289 -0.75 42.24 -6.92
CA PRO A 289 -0.79 43.06 -5.71
C PRO A 289 -0.31 42.28 -4.46
N PRO A 290 0.25 42.97 -3.45
CA PRO A 290 0.60 42.36 -2.17
C PRO A 290 -0.65 42.10 -1.30
N SER A 291 -0.57 41.05 -0.48
CA SER A 291 -1.55 40.76 0.57
C SER A 291 -1.55 41.85 1.65
N PRO A 292 -2.72 42.28 2.18
CA PRO A 292 -2.75 43.29 3.21
C PRO A 292 -2.45 42.70 4.60
N ALA A 293 -1.46 43.29 5.27
CA ALA A 293 -1.33 43.24 6.72
C ALA A 293 -2.51 44.00 7.36
N THR A 294 -3.04 43.48 8.47
CA THR A 294 -3.96 44.24 9.32
C THR A 294 -3.38 44.34 10.73
N SER A 295 -3.22 45.60 11.13
CA SER A 295 -2.80 46.13 12.41
C SER A 295 -3.79 45.82 13.55
N GLY A 296 -3.26 45.67 14.77
CA GLY A 296 -4.06 45.60 16.01
C GLY A 296 -4.76 46.92 16.36
N PRO A 297 -5.51 46.95 17.48
CA PRO A 297 -5.00 47.71 18.63
C PRO A 297 -5.42 47.20 20.04
N GLY A 298 -4.54 47.43 21.02
CA GLY A 298 -4.86 48.07 22.30
C GLY A 298 -5.49 47.25 23.46
N PRO A 299 -5.29 47.71 24.73
CA PRO A 299 -5.13 46.84 25.90
C PRO A 299 -6.37 46.74 26.80
N ARG A 300 -6.43 45.70 27.65
CA ARG A 300 -7.25 45.70 28.87
C ARG A 300 -6.60 44.97 30.05
N THR A 301 -6.82 45.61 31.19
CA THR A 301 -6.38 45.44 32.57
C THR A 301 -6.99 44.23 33.28
N THR A 302 -6.23 43.70 34.26
CA THR A 302 -6.61 43.01 35.53
C THR A 302 -7.63 41.85 35.44
N THR A 303 -7.43 40.69 36.07
CA THR A 303 -7.54 40.53 37.52
C THR A 303 -6.94 39.18 37.96
N ARG A 304 -6.30 39.21 39.12
CA ARG A 304 -5.77 38.10 39.89
C ARG A 304 -6.91 37.23 40.43
N THR A 305 -6.85 35.92 40.30
CA THR A 305 -7.61 35.02 41.19
C THR A 305 -6.81 33.75 41.44
N SER A 306 -6.42 33.62 42.70
CA SER A 306 -5.78 32.50 43.35
C SER A 306 -6.83 31.52 43.83
N THR A 307 -6.70 30.22 43.52
CA THR A 307 -7.32 29.15 44.30
C THR A 307 -6.59 27.81 44.15
N THR A 308 -5.86 27.48 45.20
CA THR A 308 -5.82 26.18 45.90
C THR A 308 -5.38 24.93 45.12
N THR A 309 -4.08 24.66 45.19
CA THR A 309 -3.46 23.35 45.00
C THR A 309 -3.65 22.49 46.26
N THR A 310 -4.47 21.44 46.20
CA THR A 310 -4.50 20.39 47.23
C THR A 310 -3.39 19.38 46.93
N ARG A 311 -2.34 19.44 47.75
CA ARG A 311 -1.17 18.57 47.74
C ARG A 311 -1.55 17.23 48.40
N ARG A 312 -1.51 16.12 47.65
CA ARG A 312 -1.49 14.76 48.21
C ARG A 312 -0.07 14.46 48.72
N SER A 313 0.05 14.16 50.01
CA SER A 313 1.29 13.65 50.61
C SER A 313 1.56 12.20 50.17
N PRO A 314 2.84 11.83 49.97
CA PRO A 314 3.24 10.47 49.65
C PRO A 314 3.40 9.60 50.91
N SER A 315 3.10 8.31 50.75
CA SER A 315 3.34 7.26 51.73
C SER A 315 4.85 7.02 51.91
N SER A 316 5.31 7.05 53.16
CA SER A 316 6.63 6.63 53.58
C SER A 316 6.58 5.25 54.26
N ARG A 317 7.52 4.39 53.85
CA ARG A 317 8.17 3.28 54.57
C ARG A 317 9.64 3.33 54.13
N PRO A 318 10.66 2.83 54.86
CA PRO A 318 10.69 2.08 56.13
C PRO A 318 11.73 2.74 57.12
N PRO A 319 12.48 2.10 58.06
CA PRO A 319 12.92 0.69 58.20
C PRO A 319 11.94 -0.22 58.98
#